data_AF-A0A5K1FQN8-F1
#
_entry.id   AF-A0A5K1FQN8-F1
#
_cell.length_a   1.000
_cell.length_b   1.000
_cell.length_c   1.000
_cell.angle_alpha   90.00
_cell.angle_beta   90.00
_cell.angle_gamma   90.00
#
_symmetry.space_group_name_H-M   'P 1'
#
loop_
_entity.id
_entity.type
_entity.pdbx_description
1 polymer ?
#
loop_
_entity_poly.entity_id
_entity_poly.type
_entity_poly.pdbx_seq_one_letter_code
_entity_poly.pdbx_strand_id
1 'polypeptide(L)'
;MASALETLCGQAYGARKYPMLGIYLQRSILVLLACALLLLPTYFFTTPILKLVGETDEIAELTGHIALWLIPQQFSLVFLFPLTRFLQCQLKIMIIAWMAGASLLIHIFLSWLLVSFFGLGLIGAVVALNIGWWVAPLWQILYVVCGGCPDTWTGLSWQGLLGLWEFTKLSLASGV
;
A
#
# COMPACT_ATOMS: atom_id res chain seq x y z
N MET A 1 -7.84 -8.73 3.12
CA MET A 1 -7.73 -7.51 3.97
C MET A 1 -8.39 -6.28 3.36
N ALA A 2 -7.99 -5.81 2.17
CA ALA A 2 -8.63 -4.65 1.53
C ALA A 2 -10.15 -4.84 1.28
N SER A 3 -10.59 -6.08 1.10
CA SER A 3 -11.99 -6.51 0.97
C SER A 3 -12.84 -6.24 2.22
N ALA A 4 -12.33 -6.53 3.42
CA ALA A 4 -13.06 -6.26 4.67
C ALA A 4 -13.30 -4.75 4.87
N LEU A 5 -12.31 -3.92 4.51
CA LEU A 5 -12.46 -2.47 4.55
C LEU A 5 -13.52 -1.99 3.56
N GLU A 6 -13.59 -2.57 2.36
CA GLU A 6 -14.62 -2.26 1.37
C GLU A 6 -16.03 -2.59 1.90
N THR A 7 -16.21 -3.75 2.53
CA THR A 7 -17.50 -4.11 3.15
C THR A 7 -17.85 -3.18 4.31
N LEU A 8 -16.93 -2.95 5.25
CA LEU A 8 -17.18 -2.12 6.44
C LEU A 8 -17.41 -0.65 6.08
N CYS A 9 -16.59 -0.09 5.18
CA CYS A 9 -16.76 1.28 4.71
C CYS A 9 -18.02 1.42 3.85
N GLY A 10 -18.36 0.45 2.99
CA GLY A 10 -19.60 0.45 2.21
C GLY A 10 -20.85 0.43 3.10
N GLN A 11 -20.88 -0.45 4.11
CA GLN A 11 -21.97 -0.51 5.08
C GLN A 11 -22.08 0.77 5.91
N ALA A 12 -20.96 1.29 6.42
CA ALA A 12 -20.94 2.51 7.21
C ALA A 12 -21.36 3.74 6.38
N TYR A 13 -20.92 3.83 5.13
CA TYR A 13 -21.29 4.91 4.22
C TYR A 13 -22.78 4.87 3.88
N GLY A 14 -23.32 3.68 3.56
CA GLY A 14 -24.75 3.49 3.33
C GLY A 14 -25.61 3.80 4.56
N ALA A 15 -25.11 3.47 5.75
CA ALA A 15 -25.75 3.79 7.03
C ALA A 15 -25.52 5.24 7.52
N ARG A 16 -24.89 6.09 6.69
CA ARG A 16 -24.54 7.49 7.00
C ARG A 16 -23.66 7.68 8.24
N LYS A 17 -22.89 6.66 8.62
CA LYS A 17 -21.91 6.71 9.72
C LYS A 17 -20.54 7.18 9.21
N TYR A 18 -20.50 8.37 8.62
CA TYR A 18 -19.31 8.88 7.91
C TYR A 18 -18.02 8.91 8.75
N PRO A 19 -18.02 9.36 10.03
CA PRO A 19 -16.80 9.37 10.83
C PRO A 19 -16.17 8.00 11.07
N MET A 20 -16.96 6.91 10.97
CA MET A 20 -16.44 5.55 11.15
C MET A 20 -15.51 5.12 10.02
N LEU A 21 -15.62 5.71 8.83
CA LEU A 21 -14.74 5.38 7.71
C LEU A 21 -13.29 5.73 8.03
N GLY A 22 -13.04 6.89 8.67
CA GLY A 22 -11.70 7.28 9.11
C GLY A 22 -11.14 6.36 10.19
N ILE A 23 -11.99 5.86 11.09
CA ILE A 23 -11.60 4.88 12.10
C ILE A 23 -11.21 3.54 11.46
N TYR A 24 -11.98 3.05 10.49
CA TYR A 24 -11.65 1.82 9.77
C TYR A 24 -10.39 1.95 8.92
N LEU A 25 -10.17 3.12 8.30
CA LEU A 25 -8.92 3.43 7.59
C LEU A 25 -7.71 3.31 8.53
N GLN A 26 -7.77 3.94 9.71
CA GLN A 26 -6.69 3.87 10.71
C GLN A 26 -6.41 2.43 11.17
N ARG A 27 -7.46 1.66 11.50
CA ARG A 27 -7.33 0.24 11.87
C ARG A 27 -6.69 -0.58 10.76
N SER A 28 -7.13 -0.37 9.52
CA SER A 28 -6.60 -1.10 8.38
C SER A 28 -5.13 -0.81 8.13
N ILE A 29 -4.69 0.44 8.26
CA ILE A 29 -3.27 0.81 8.13
C ILE A 29 -2.44 0.13 9.21
N LEU A 30 -2.91 0.13 10.47
CA LEU A 30 -2.16 -0.49 11.58
C LEU A 30 -2.04 -2.00 11.44
N VAL A 31 -3.12 -2.68 11.05
CA VAL A 31 -3.10 -4.13 10.81
C VAL A 31 -2.19 -4.46 9.63
N LEU A 32 -2.27 -3.72 8.52
CA LEU A 32 -1.38 -3.94 7.39
C LEU A 32 0.08 -3.63 7.70
N LEU A 33 0.35 -2.63 8.55
CA LEU A 33 1.70 -2.33 9.00
C LEU A 33 2.27 -3.49 9.82
N ALA A 34 1.49 -4.05 10.75
CA ALA A 34 1.88 -5.23 11.50
C ALA A 34 2.14 -6.44 10.58
N CYS A 35 1.27 -6.68 9.59
CA CYS A 35 1.48 -7.73 8.60
C CYS A 35 2.73 -7.49 7.75
N ALA A 36 2.98 -6.25 7.31
CA ALA A 36 4.18 -5.91 6.55
C ALA A 36 5.45 -6.17 7.36
N LEU A 37 5.46 -5.82 8.65
CA LEU A 37 6.57 -6.12 9.56
C LEU A 37 6.78 -7.62 9.74
N LEU A 38 5.70 -8.40 9.88
CA LEU A 38 5.78 -9.86 9.99
C LEU A 38 6.29 -10.54 8.70
N LEU A 39 6.09 -9.90 7.55
CA LEU A 39 6.59 -10.38 6.26
C LEU A 39 8.03 -9.95 5.97
N LEU A 40 8.60 -8.98 6.68
CA LEU A 40 9.99 -8.54 6.43
C LEU A 40 11.04 -9.66 6.41
N PRO A 41 10.99 -10.68 7.28
CA PRO A 41 11.95 -11.77 7.24
C PRO A 41 12.02 -12.46 5.87
N THR A 42 10.92 -12.55 5.11
CA THR A 42 10.93 -13.20 3.80
C THR A 42 11.83 -12.46 2.80
N TYR A 43 11.89 -11.13 2.90
CA TYR A 43 12.79 -10.30 2.09
C TYR A 43 14.26 -10.50 2.49
N PHE A 44 14.56 -10.53 3.79
CA PHE A 44 15.93 -10.76 4.28
C PHE A 44 16.44 -12.18 3.97
N PHE A 45 15.56 -13.17 3.98
CA PHE A 45 15.91 -14.57 3.73
C PHE A 45 15.59 -15.03 2.30
N THR A 46 15.36 -14.11 1.35
CA THR A 46 15.01 -14.48 -0.03
C THR A 46 16.10 -15.36 -0.68
N THR A 47 17.37 -15.00 -0.59
CA THR A 47 18.48 -15.81 -1.15
C THR A 47 18.52 -17.24 -0.59
N PRO A 48 18.61 -17.47 0.74
CA PRO A 48 18.64 -18.83 1.26
C PRO A 48 17.35 -19.60 0.96
N ILE A 49 16.18 -18.96 0.96
CA ILE A 49 14.92 -19.61 0.57
C ILE A 49 14.99 -20.12 -0.87
N LEU A 50 15.45 -19.30 -1.82
CA LEU A 50 15.52 -19.68 -3.23
C LEU A 50 16.52 -20.81 -3.46
N LYS A 51 17.69 -20.77 -2.79
CA LYS A 51 18.66 -21.86 -2.84
C LYS A 51 18.08 -23.18 -2.31
N LEU A 52 17.26 -23.13 -1.26
CA LEU A 52 16.57 -24.30 -0.72
C LEU A 52 15.52 -24.87 -1.68
N VAL A 53 14.88 -24.02 -2.49
CA VAL A 53 13.91 -24.43 -3.52
C VAL A 53 14.60 -25.03 -4.76
N GLY A 54 15.93 -24.88 -4.88
CA GLY A 54 16.74 -25.44 -5.95
C GLY A 54 17.08 -24.45 -7.06
N GLU A 55 16.91 -23.14 -6.83
CA GLU A 55 17.38 -22.11 -7.76
C GLU A 55 18.91 -22.03 -7.82
N THR A 56 19.44 -21.54 -8.94
CA THR A 56 20.88 -21.36 -9.11
C THR A 56 21.42 -20.27 -8.18
N ASP A 57 22.68 -20.39 -7.75
CA ASP A 57 23.31 -19.39 -6.89
C ASP A 57 23.25 -17.98 -7.49
N GLU A 58 23.50 -17.85 -8.80
CA GLU A 58 23.46 -16.56 -9.49
C GLU A 58 22.07 -15.89 -9.41
N ILE A 59 21.00 -16.64 -9.69
CA ILE A 59 19.64 -16.12 -9.63
C ILE A 59 19.25 -15.80 -8.19
N ALA A 60 19.54 -16.70 -7.24
CA ALA A 60 19.18 -16.53 -5.84
C ALA A 60 19.86 -15.31 -5.18
N GLU A 61 21.13 -15.06 -5.48
CA GLU A 61 21.85 -13.88 -4.98
C GLU A 61 21.28 -12.59 -5.60
N LEU A 62 21.03 -12.57 -6.91
CA LEU A 62 20.46 -11.42 -7.60
C LEU A 62 19.05 -11.09 -7.07
N THR A 63 18.19 -12.09 -6.97
CA THR A 63 16.82 -11.92 -6.47
C THR A 63 16.81 -11.48 -5.00
N GLY A 64 17.68 -12.02 -4.16
CA GLY A 64 17.78 -11.55 -2.78
C GLY A 64 18.25 -10.10 -2.68
N HIS A 65 19.21 -9.68 -3.51
CA HIS A 65 19.60 -8.28 -3.59
C HIS A 65 18.42 -7.38 -3.97
N ILE A 66 17.69 -7.72 -5.04
CA ILE A 66 16.50 -6.98 -5.48
C ILE A 66 15.42 -6.96 -4.38
N ALA A 67 15.19 -8.10 -3.70
CA ALA A 67 14.17 -8.20 -2.66
C ALA A 67 14.39 -7.16 -1.56
N LEU A 68 15.63 -6.97 -1.09
CA LEU A 68 15.94 -5.94 -0.10
C LEU A 68 15.58 -4.52 -0.59
N TRP A 69 15.83 -4.24 -1.86
CA TRP A 69 15.45 -2.95 -2.47
C TRP A 69 13.93 -2.79 -2.67
N LEU A 70 13.13 -3.85 -2.63
CA LEU A 70 11.67 -3.81 -2.72
C LEU A 70 10.96 -3.64 -1.37
N ILE A 71 11.70 -3.64 -0.27
CA ILE A 71 11.14 -3.38 1.07
C ILE A 71 10.35 -2.06 1.13
N PRO A 72 10.83 -0.91 0.59
CA PRO A 72 10.06 0.34 0.65
C PRO A 72 8.74 0.25 -0.14
N GLN A 73 8.72 -0.46 -1.27
CA GLN A 73 7.49 -0.71 -2.03
C GLN A 73 6.45 -1.44 -1.17
N GLN A 74 6.84 -2.43 -0.38
CA GLN A 74 5.93 -3.16 0.50
C GLN A 74 5.21 -2.23 1.49
N PHE A 75 5.92 -1.27 2.08
CA PHE A 75 5.31 -0.28 2.98
C PHE A 75 4.42 0.73 2.25
N SER A 76 4.70 1.02 0.97
CA SER A 76 3.81 1.85 0.18
C SER A 76 2.40 1.24 0.07
N LEU A 77 2.34 -0.09 -0.11
CA LEU A 77 1.08 -0.82 -0.22
C LEU A 77 0.22 -0.77 1.06
N VAL A 78 0.85 -0.66 2.24
CA VAL A 78 0.17 -0.48 3.54
C VAL A 78 -0.73 0.76 3.52
N PHE A 79 -0.32 1.80 2.81
CA PHE A 79 -1.10 3.03 2.66
C PHE A 79 -2.02 2.99 1.44
N LEU A 80 -1.50 2.55 0.29
CA LEU A 80 -2.21 2.59 -0.99
C LEU A 80 -3.52 1.81 -0.92
N PHE A 81 -3.52 0.59 -0.39
CA PHE A 81 -4.72 -0.25 -0.40
C PHE A 81 -5.84 0.32 0.49
N PRO A 82 -5.61 0.68 1.77
CA PRO A 82 -6.67 1.25 2.59
C PRO A 82 -7.19 2.60 2.08
N LEU A 83 -6.30 3.50 1.65
CA LEU A 83 -6.69 4.82 1.17
C LEU A 83 -7.52 4.74 -0.12
N THR A 84 -7.12 3.87 -1.05
CA THR A 84 -7.87 3.64 -2.28
C THR A 84 -9.29 3.17 -1.97
N ARG A 85 -9.45 2.21 -1.04
CA ARG A 85 -10.78 1.72 -0.63
C ARG A 85 -11.58 2.77 0.14
N PHE A 86 -10.93 3.53 1.02
CA PHE A 86 -11.56 4.65 1.74
C PHE A 86 -12.15 5.68 0.77
N LEU A 87 -11.41 6.06 -0.28
CA LEU A 87 -11.88 6.97 -1.32
C LEU A 87 -12.95 6.33 -2.23
N GLN A 88 -12.79 5.05 -2.57
CA GLN A 88 -13.73 4.32 -3.43
C GLN A 88 -15.12 4.19 -2.79
N CYS A 89 -15.20 3.88 -1.49
CA CYS A 89 -16.46 3.79 -0.77
C CYS A 89 -17.21 5.13 -0.68
N GLN A 90 -16.52 6.25 -0.89
CA GLN A 90 -17.09 7.60 -0.97
C GLN A 90 -17.41 8.03 -2.42
N LEU A 91 -17.35 7.10 -3.37
CA LEU A 91 -17.54 7.35 -4.81
C LEU A 91 -16.53 8.33 -5.44
N LYS A 92 -15.36 8.53 -4.80
CA LYS A 92 -14.29 9.41 -5.31
C LYS A 92 -13.37 8.71 -6.33
N ILE A 93 -13.95 7.85 -7.18
CA ILE A 93 -13.22 6.97 -8.10
C ILE A 93 -12.42 7.77 -9.14
N MET A 94 -12.97 8.88 -9.63
CA MET A 94 -12.27 9.75 -10.59
C MET A 94 -10.98 10.33 -10.01
N ILE A 95 -10.96 10.66 -8.72
CA ILE A 95 -9.77 11.19 -8.04
C ILE A 95 -8.68 10.12 -7.99
N ILE A 96 -9.07 8.88 -7.65
CA ILE A 96 -8.18 7.71 -7.66
C ILE A 96 -7.61 7.51 -9.07
N ALA A 97 -8.46 7.57 -10.11
CA ALA A 97 -8.05 7.38 -11.50
C ALA A 97 -7.03 8.44 -11.95
N TRP A 98 -7.25 9.72 -11.63
CA TRP A 98 -6.30 10.79 -11.94
C TRP A 98 -4.96 10.61 -11.23
N MET A 99 -4.98 10.27 -9.94
CA MET A 99 -3.76 10.00 -9.17
C MET A 99 -2.99 8.79 -9.73
N ALA A 100 -3.69 7.71 -10.09
CA ALA A 100 -3.08 6.53 -10.69
C ALA A 100 -2.47 6.83 -12.07
N GLY A 101 -3.18 7.60 -12.91
CA GLY A 101 -2.68 8.06 -14.20
C GLY A 101 -1.42 8.91 -14.07
N ALA A 102 -1.40 9.87 -13.14
CA ALA A 102 -0.22 10.68 -12.87
C ALA A 102 0.95 9.83 -12.33
N SER A 103 0.68 8.89 -11.43
CA SER A 103 1.68 7.94 -10.91
C SER A 103 2.30 7.11 -12.03
N LEU A 104 1.50 6.64 -12.99
CA LEU A 104 1.97 5.90 -14.15
C LEU A 104 2.87 6.76 -15.05
N LEU A 105 2.47 8.00 -15.35
CA LEU A 105 3.27 8.90 -16.17
C LEU A 105 4.62 9.21 -15.51
N ILE A 106 4.63 9.47 -14.20
CA ILE A 106 5.85 9.70 -13.43
C ILE A 106 6.73 8.44 -13.46
N HIS A 107 6.15 7.25 -13.31
CA HIS A 107 6.92 6.01 -13.36
C HIS A 107 7.54 5.76 -14.75
N ILE A 108 6.80 6.00 -15.84
CA ILE A 108 7.32 5.89 -17.22
C ILE A 108 8.48 6.88 -17.41
N PHE A 109 8.30 8.13 -17.01
CA PHE A 109 9.33 9.16 -17.11
C PHE A 109 10.59 8.79 -16.31
N LEU A 110 10.44 8.37 -15.06
CA LEU A 110 11.56 7.97 -14.20
C LEU A 110 12.27 6.72 -14.72
N SER A 111 11.53 5.76 -15.26
CA SER A 111 12.10 4.55 -15.86
C SER A 111 12.96 4.90 -17.07
N TRP A 112 12.44 5.75 -17.98
CA TRP A 112 13.23 6.25 -19.10
C TRP A 112 14.46 7.03 -18.63
N LEU A 113 14.31 7.94 -17.65
CA LEU A 113 15.39 8.78 -17.17
C LEU A 113 16.51 7.95 -16.48
N LEU A 114 16.15 7.07 -15.55
CA LEU A 114 17.12 6.33 -14.74
C LEU A 114 17.74 5.15 -15.51
N VAL A 115 16.93 4.45 -16.31
CA VAL A 115 17.40 3.24 -17.02
C VAL A 115 18.02 3.60 -18.37
N SER A 116 17.32 4.37 -19.20
CA SER A 116 17.74 4.64 -20.58
C SER A 116 18.70 5.82 -20.68
N PHE A 117 18.42 6.93 -19.98
CA PHE A 117 19.26 8.14 -20.09
C PHE A 117 20.51 8.07 -19.21
N PHE A 118 20.37 7.72 -17.93
CA PHE A 118 21.50 7.59 -17.00
C PHE A 118 22.20 6.22 -17.04
N GLY A 119 21.63 5.22 -17.70
CA GLY A 119 22.26 3.90 -17.85
C GLY A 119 22.40 3.12 -16.54
N LEU A 120 21.57 3.38 -15.51
CA LEU A 120 21.70 2.77 -14.19
C LEU A 120 21.20 1.30 -14.13
N GLY A 121 20.78 0.74 -15.27
CA GLY A 121 20.36 -0.65 -15.42
C GLY A 121 19.28 -1.06 -14.41
N LEU A 122 19.48 -2.23 -13.79
CA LEU A 122 18.54 -2.80 -12.83
C LEU A 122 18.33 -1.92 -11.60
N ILE A 123 19.39 -1.29 -11.07
CA ILE A 123 19.27 -0.39 -9.91
C ILE A 123 18.38 0.81 -10.26
N GLY A 124 18.57 1.38 -11.45
CA GLY A 124 17.70 2.44 -11.97
C GLY A 124 16.23 2.03 -12.05
N ALA A 125 15.96 0.81 -12.52
CA ALA A 125 14.61 0.26 -12.61
C ALA A 125 13.97 0.11 -11.22
N VAL A 126 14.70 -0.42 -10.24
CA VAL A 126 14.19 -0.62 -8.88
C VAL A 126 13.96 0.71 -8.16
N VAL A 127 14.82 1.71 -8.39
CA VAL A 127 14.60 3.07 -7.86
C VAL A 127 13.36 3.72 -8.49
N ALA A 128 13.22 3.65 -9.82
CA ALA A 128 12.04 4.17 -10.53
C ALA A 128 10.74 3.50 -10.04
N LEU A 129 10.80 2.19 -9.77
CA LEU A 129 9.71 1.41 -9.23
C LEU A 129 9.32 1.87 -7.82
N ASN A 130 10.29 1.98 -6.91
CA ASN A 130 10.04 2.45 -5.55
C ASN A 130 9.41 3.85 -5.53
N ILE A 131 9.96 4.79 -6.29
CA ILE A 131 9.39 6.16 -6.37
C ILE A 131 7.97 6.08 -6.94
N GLY A 132 7.77 5.35 -8.04
CA GLY A 132 6.45 5.20 -8.67
C GLY A 132 5.39 4.66 -7.73
N TRP A 133 5.73 3.69 -6.88
CA TRP A 133 4.80 3.12 -5.90
C TRP A 133 4.43 4.08 -4.77
N TRP A 134 5.29 5.03 -4.41
CA TRP A 134 5.02 5.99 -3.33
C TRP A 134 4.22 7.21 -3.78
N VAL A 135 4.22 7.56 -5.06
CA VAL A 135 3.52 8.74 -5.58
C VAL A 135 2.02 8.70 -5.26
N ALA A 136 1.32 7.64 -5.64
CA ALA A 136 -0.12 7.52 -5.44
C ALA A 136 -0.54 7.58 -3.94
N PRO A 137 0.03 6.77 -3.02
CA PRO A 137 -0.38 6.84 -1.61
C PRO A 137 -0.01 8.16 -0.95
N LEU A 138 1.15 8.77 -1.25
CA LEU A 138 1.48 10.09 -0.70
C LEU A 138 0.48 11.15 -1.14
N TRP A 139 0.08 11.10 -2.42
CA TRP A 139 -0.97 11.99 -2.93
C TRP A 139 -2.31 11.73 -2.24
N GLN A 140 -2.72 10.46 -2.09
CA GLN A 140 -3.96 10.12 -1.40
C GLN A 140 -3.95 10.57 0.07
N ILE A 141 -2.83 10.40 0.79
CA ILE A 141 -2.66 10.93 2.16
C ILE A 141 -2.86 12.43 2.17
N LEU A 142 -2.17 13.15 1.29
CA LEU A 142 -2.26 14.61 1.20
C LEU A 142 -3.71 15.04 0.92
N TYR A 143 -4.38 14.41 -0.04
CA TYR A 143 -5.77 14.70 -0.37
C TYR A 143 -6.70 14.51 0.84
N VAL A 144 -6.56 13.41 1.58
CA VAL A 144 -7.41 13.12 2.74
C VAL A 144 -7.14 14.09 3.89
N VAL A 145 -5.86 14.33 4.22
CA VAL A 145 -5.47 15.17 5.36
C VAL A 145 -5.70 16.67 5.09
N CYS A 146 -5.57 17.13 3.85
CA CYS A 146 -5.81 18.53 3.46
C CYS A 146 -7.27 18.85 3.14
N GLY A 147 -8.22 18.08 3.66
CA GLY A 147 -9.65 18.41 3.59
C GLY A 147 -10.41 17.88 2.37
N GLY A 148 -9.85 16.92 1.62
CA GLY A 148 -10.57 16.25 0.54
C GLY A 148 -11.71 15.33 1.02
N CYS A 149 -11.74 15.01 2.31
CA CYS A 149 -12.68 14.08 2.96
C CYS A 149 -13.17 14.60 4.34
N PRO A 150 -13.79 15.78 4.45
CA PRO A 150 -14.06 16.42 5.74
C PRO A 150 -15.07 15.65 6.62
N ASP A 151 -16.06 14.99 6.01
CA ASP A 151 -17.11 14.26 6.75
C ASP A 151 -16.65 12.87 7.24
N THR A 152 -15.63 12.31 6.59
CA THR A 152 -15.17 10.94 6.79
C THR A 152 -13.80 10.86 7.45
N TRP A 153 -13.01 11.92 7.36
CA TRP A 153 -11.72 12.07 8.02
C TRP A 153 -11.74 13.22 9.02
N THR A 154 -11.87 12.88 10.30
CA THR A 154 -11.86 13.82 11.42
C THR A 154 -10.51 13.87 12.16
N GLY A 155 -9.46 13.34 11.54
CA GLY A 155 -8.12 13.23 12.12
C GLY A 155 -7.85 11.90 12.83
N LEU A 156 -6.67 11.80 13.44
CA LEU A 156 -6.25 10.63 14.20
C LEU A 156 -7.12 10.49 15.46
N SER A 157 -7.52 9.25 15.77
CA SER A 157 -8.41 8.97 16.89
C SER A 157 -7.95 7.74 17.65
N TRP A 158 -8.07 7.78 18.98
CA TRP A 158 -7.79 6.63 19.85
C TRP A 158 -8.68 5.42 19.51
N GLN A 159 -9.89 5.67 18.99
CA GLN A 159 -10.79 4.61 18.55
C GLN A 159 -10.22 3.80 17.37
N GLY A 160 -9.29 4.37 16.61
CA GLY A 160 -8.52 3.69 15.57
C GLY A 160 -7.56 2.63 16.12
N LEU A 161 -7.14 2.74 17.38
CA LEU A 161 -6.28 1.77 18.06
C LEU A 161 -7.07 0.65 18.76
N LEU A 162 -8.37 0.88 18.99
CA LEU A 162 -9.24 -0.08 19.65
C LEU A 162 -9.82 -1.09 18.67
N GLY A 163 -10.08 -2.31 19.13
CA GLY A 163 -10.78 -3.34 18.34
C GLY A 163 -9.98 -3.90 17.15
N LEU A 164 -8.65 -3.75 17.16
CA LEU A 164 -7.78 -4.26 16.10
C LEU A 164 -7.91 -5.77 15.92
N TRP A 165 -7.99 -6.54 17.01
CA TRP A 165 -8.12 -8.01 16.94
C TRP A 165 -9.40 -8.46 16.21
N GLU A 166 -10.55 -7.88 16.54
CA GLU A 166 -11.82 -8.18 15.86
C GLU A 166 -11.80 -7.74 14.40
N PHE A 167 -11.21 -6.58 14.11
CA PHE A 167 -10.98 -6.15 12.73
C PHE A 167 -10.07 -7.12 11.96
N THR A 168 -9.05 -7.68 12.63
CA THR A 168 -8.12 -8.65 12.04
C THR A 168 -8.82 -9.98 11.75
N LYS A 169 -9.63 -10.49 12.68
CA LYS A 169 -10.46 -11.69 12.46
C LYS A 169 -11.39 -11.53 11.25
N LEU A 170 -12.10 -10.40 11.18
CA LEU A 170 -12.98 -10.11 10.05
C LEU A 170 -12.16 -10.03 8.75
N SER A 171 -11.01 -9.36 8.79
CA SER A 171 -10.11 -9.21 7.66
C SER A 171 -9.51 -10.51 7.15
N LEU A 172 -9.25 -11.47 8.05
CA LEU A 172 -8.82 -12.83 7.73
C LEU A 172 -9.97 -13.61 7.08
N ALA A 173 -11.18 -13.51 7.63
CA ALA A 173 -12.36 -14.15 7.05
C ALA A 173 -12.72 -13.61 5.66
N SER A 174 -12.45 -12.34 5.39
CA SER A 174 -12.62 -11.72 4.06
C SER A 174 -11.41 -11.89 3.14
N GLY A 175 -10.37 -12.60 3.57
CA GLY A 175 -9.15 -12.87 2.79
C GLY A 175 -9.28 -14.01 1.78
N VAL A 176 -10.49 -14.55 1.60
CA VAL A 176 -10.87 -15.55 0.58
C VAL A 176 -11.35 -14.85 -0.68
#